data_AF-A0A540K536-F1
#
_entry.id   AF-A0A540K536-F1
#
_cell.length_a   1.000
_cell.length_b   1.000
_cell.length_c   1.000
_cell.angle_alpha   90.00
_cell.angle_beta   90.00
_cell.angle_gamma   90.00
#
_symmetry.space_group_name_H-M   'P 1'
#
loop_
_entity.id
_entity.type
_entity.pdbx_description
1 polymer ?
#
loop_
_entity_poly.entity_id
_entity_poly.type
_entity_poly.pdbx_seq_one_letter_code
_entity_poly.pdbx_strand_id
1 'polypeptide(L)'
;MSGIADCWATAAVECVEALYFKEKGVQVELSVKHVVDRAPRKLWRPEPKEELSVEEEDGYVYDAFNFIMEHCVAMERDWPYNKPPINVS
;
A
#
# COMPACT_ATOMS: atom_id res chain seq x y z
N MET A 1 -15.98 -11.57 -2.80
CA MET A 1 -14.59 -11.08 -2.90
C MET A 1 -14.64 -9.86 -3.79
N SER A 2 -14.78 -8.66 -3.22
CA SER A 2 -14.55 -7.42 -3.97
C SER A 2 -13.04 -7.34 -4.19
N GLY A 3 -12.59 -7.62 -5.42
CA GLY A 3 -11.17 -7.61 -5.77
C GLY A 3 -10.67 -6.17 -5.83
N ILE A 4 -10.19 -5.67 -4.70
CA ILE A 4 -9.38 -4.45 -4.65
C ILE A 4 -8.05 -4.80 -5.33
N ALA A 5 -7.62 -3.98 -6.30
CA ALA A 5 -6.41 -4.23 -7.09
C ALA A 5 -5.14 -3.83 -6.32
N ASP A 6 -4.91 -4.42 -5.15
CA ASP A 6 -3.83 -4.04 -4.23
C ASP A 6 -2.61 -4.98 -4.26
N CYS A 7 -2.59 -5.94 -5.20
CA CYS A 7 -1.55 -6.97 -5.28
C CYS A 7 -0.13 -6.39 -5.32
N TRP A 8 0.02 -5.20 -5.88
CA TRP A 8 1.29 -4.46 -5.92
C TRP A 8 1.77 -4.00 -4.53
N ALA A 9 0.85 -3.55 -3.67
CA ALA A 9 1.14 -3.13 -2.30
C ALA A 9 1.37 -4.35 -1.40
N THR A 10 0.53 -5.38 -1.53
CA THR A 10 0.64 -6.63 -0.78
C THR A 10 1.98 -7.30 -1.03
N ALA A 11 2.40 -7.45 -2.30
CA ALA A 11 3.69 -8.07 -2.64
C ALA A 11 4.88 -7.33 -2.02
N ALA A 12 4.86 -6.00 -1.98
CA ALA A 12 5.93 -5.21 -1.38
C ALA A 12 5.95 -5.36 0.15
N VAL A 13 4.79 -5.27 0.80
CA VAL A 13 4.65 -5.43 2.25
C VAL A 13 5.13 -6.80 2.70
N GLU A 14 4.63 -7.88 2.11
CA GLU A 14 5.01 -9.24 2.47
C GLU A 14 6.51 -9.49 2.27
N CYS A 15 7.11 -8.91 1.23
CA CYS A 15 8.56 -8.98 1.00
C CYS A 15 9.34 -8.30 2.13
N VAL A 16 8.91 -7.10 2.57
CA VAL A 16 9.55 -6.37 3.66
C VAL A 16 9.40 -7.11 4.99
N GLU A 17 8.22 -7.64 5.29
CA GLU A 17 7.97 -8.45 6.49
C GLU A 17 8.86 -9.70 6.52
N ALA A 18 8.96 -10.41 5.39
CA ALA A 18 9.80 -11.60 5.28
C ALA A 18 11.28 -11.26 5.48
N LEU A 19 11.77 -10.16 4.92
CA LEU A 19 13.13 -9.68 5.13
C LEU A 19 13.36 -9.26 6.59
N TYR A 20 12.41 -8.55 7.20
CA TYR A 20 12.51 -8.13 8.60
C TYR A 20 12.55 -9.35 9.53
N PHE A 21 11.71 -10.35 9.29
CA PHE A 21 11.72 -11.60 10.03
C PHE A 21 13.05 -12.35 9.84
N LYS A 22 13.56 -12.43 8.61
CA LYS A 22 14.86 -13.07 8.31
C LYS A 22 16.02 -12.40 9.05
N GLU A 23 16.05 -11.07 9.10
CA GLU A 23 17.18 -10.31 9.67
C GLU A 23 17.07 -10.12 11.19
N LYS A 24 15.85 -10.03 11.75
CA LYS A 24 15.61 -9.70 13.16
C LYS A 24 14.95 -10.81 13.97
N GLY A 25 14.41 -11.83 13.32
CA GLY A 25 13.64 -12.91 13.98
C GLY A 25 12.31 -12.45 14.57
N VAL A 26 11.84 -11.25 14.18
CA VAL A 26 10.60 -10.66 14.69
C VAL A 26 9.56 -10.66 13.58
N GLN A 27 8.41 -11.27 13.83
CA GLN A 27 7.27 -11.19 12.92
C GLN A 27 6.55 -9.85 13.15
N VAL A 28 6.38 -9.11 12.08
CA VAL A 28 5.59 -7.87 12.04
C VAL A 28 4.47 -8.03 11.01
N GLU A 29 3.39 -7.29 11.22
CA GLU A 29 2.24 -7.25 10.32
C GLU A 29 1.99 -5.78 9.98
N LEU A 30 2.45 -5.37 8.82
CA LEU A 30 2.38 -4.01 8.28
C LEU A 30 1.07 -3.82 7.50
N SER A 31 0.57 -2.60 7.51
CA SER A 31 -0.69 -2.28 6.85
C SER A 31 -0.53 -2.08 5.35
N VAL A 32 -1.07 -3.02 4.57
CA VAL A 32 -1.23 -2.88 3.11
C VAL A 32 -2.10 -1.67 2.79
N LYS A 33 -3.19 -1.49 3.54
CA LYS A 33 -4.15 -0.39 3.34
C LYS A 33 -3.50 0.98 3.55
N HIS A 34 -2.55 1.11 4.47
CA HIS A 34 -1.79 2.34 4.65
C HIS A 34 -0.96 2.66 3.40
N VAL A 35 -0.33 1.65 2.80
CA VAL A 35 0.40 1.82 1.52
C VAL A 35 -0.56 2.19 0.40
N VAL A 36 -1.69 1.50 0.24
CA VAL A 36 -2.70 1.81 -0.79
C VAL A 36 -3.27 3.22 -0.65
N ASP A 37 -3.51 3.68 0.59
CA ASP A 37 -4.11 4.99 0.88
C ASP A 37 -3.11 6.15 0.73
N ARG A 38 -1.81 5.92 0.96
CA ARG A 38 -0.80 6.98 1.10
C ARG A 38 0.32 6.94 0.09
N ALA A 39 0.58 5.80 -0.56
CA ALA A 39 1.54 5.75 -1.65
C ALA A 39 1.06 6.67 -2.78
N PRO A 40 1.89 7.60 -3.26
CA PRO A 40 1.48 8.64 -4.18
C PRO A 40 1.06 8.04 -5.54
N ARG A 41 -0.25 7.93 -5.79
CA ARG A 41 -0.83 7.49 -7.08
C ARG A 41 -0.42 8.38 -8.28
N LYS A 42 0.05 9.60 -8.02
CA LYS A 42 0.23 10.68 -9.03
C LYS A 42 1.67 10.93 -9.49
N LEU A 43 2.70 10.33 -8.90
CA LEU A 43 4.08 10.79 -9.17
C LEU A 43 4.70 10.28 -10.48
N TRP A 44 4.14 9.25 -11.14
CA TRP A 44 4.89 8.58 -12.24
C TRP A 44 4.09 8.23 -13.51
N ARG A 45 2.88 8.76 -13.70
CA ARG A 45 2.23 8.80 -15.03
C ARG A 45 2.52 10.19 -15.61
N PRO A 46 3.43 10.37 -16.58
CA PRO A 46 3.84 11.70 -17.04
C PRO A 46 2.80 12.43 -17.91
N GLU A 47 1.57 11.93 -18.02
CA GLU A 47 0.56 12.52 -18.91
C GLU A 47 -0.78 12.78 -18.21
N PRO A 48 -1.49 13.86 -18.60
CA PRO A 48 -2.80 14.17 -18.07
C PRO A 48 -3.79 13.18 -18.70
N LYS A 49 -4.09 12.08 -18.02
CA LYS A 49 -5.19 11.22 -18.45
C LYS A 49 -6.49 11.80 -17.92
N GLU A 50 -7.26 12.32 -18.88
CA GLU A 50 -8.72 12.36 -18.91
C GLU A 50 -9.33 11.44 -17.84
N GLU A 51 -10.19 12.02 -17.01
CA GLU A 51 -11.02 11.39 -15.97
C GLU A 51 -10.95 9.85 -15.96
N LEU A 52 -9.88 9.32 -15.35
CA LEU A 52 -9.80 7.90 -15.04
C LEU A 52 -10.99 7.58 -14.14
N SER A 53 -11.85 6.68 -14.62
CA SER A 53 -12.92 6.11 -13.82
C SER A 53 -12.33 5.62 -12.50
N VAL A 54 -13.12 5.74 -11.43
CA VAL A 54 -12.77 5.48 -10.02
C VAL A 54 -12.30 4.03 -9.75
N GLU A 55 -12.14 3.20 -10.78
CA GLU A 55 -12.00 1.74 -10.71
C GLU A 55 -10.58 1.19 -11.00
N GLU A 56 -9.61 2.01 -11.42
CA GLU A 56 -8.22 1.55 -11.58
C GLU A 56 -7.41 1.81 -10.30
N GLU A 57 -7.52 0.90 -9.33
CA GLU A 57 -6.61 0.84 -8.16
C GLU A 57 -5.26 0.17 -8.46
N ASP A 58 -4.85 0.15 -9.73
CA ASP A 58 -3.57 -0.43 -10.11
C ASP A 58 -2.40 0.46 -9.67
N GLY A 59 -1.33 -0.19 -9.20
CA GLY A 59 -0.07 0.45 -8.81
C GLY A 59 1.12 -0.45 -9.14
N TYR A 60 2.33 0.08 -8.95
CA TYR A 60 3.56 -0.67 -9.19
C TYR A 60 4.19 -1.09 -7.85
N VAL A 61 4.65 -2.34 -7.77
CA VAL A 61 5.36 -2.87 -6.59
C VAL A 61 6.57 -2.00 -6.23
N TYR A 62 7.25 -1.46 -7.24
CA TYR A 62 8.38 -0.54 -7.07
C TYR A 62 7.99 0.73 -6.28
N ASP A 63 6.83 1.30 -6.56
CA ASP A 63 6.34 2.50 -5.87
C ASP A 63 5.97 2.20 -4.41
N ALA A 64 5.39 1.02 -4.15
CA ALA A 64 5.17 0.56 -2.80
C ALA A 64 6.49 0.43 -2.03
N PHE A 65 7.54 -0.16 -2.63
CA PHE A 65 8.85 -0.23 -1.98
C PHE A 65 9.43 1.15 -1.68
N ASN A 66 9.37 2.09 -2.62
CA ASN A 66 9.86 3.45 -2.39
C ASN A 66 9.12 4.11 -1.23
N PHE A 67 7.79 4.00 -1.20
CA PHE A 67 7.00 4.52 -0.08
C PHE A 67 7.41 3.89 1.26
N ILE A 68 7.58 2.56 1.32
CA ILE A 68 7.99 1.86 2.55
C ILE A 68 9.41 2.26 2.99
N MET A 69 10.32 2.55 2.05
CA MET A 69 11.68 2.98 2.38
C MET A 69 11.74 4.43 2.87
N GLU A 70 10.89 5.31 2.33
CA GLU A 70 10.86 6.74 2.66
C GLU A 70 9.99 7.05 3.88
N HIS A 71 9.04 6.19 4.21
CA HIS A 71 8.05 6.41 5.25
C HIS A 71 7.92 5.23 6.21
N CYS A 72 7.64 5.52 7.49
CA CYS A 72 7.23 4.49 8.42
C CYS A 72 5.82 4.00 8.08
N VAL A 73 5.70 2.72 7.76
CA VAL A 73 4.41 2.07 7.52
C VAL A 73 3.76 1.71 8.85
N ALA A 74 2.47 2.01 9.00
CA ALA A 74 1.70 1.58 10.16
C ALA A 74 1.61 0.06 10.24
N MET A 75 1.44 -0.48 11.45
CA MET A 75 1.08 -1.88 11.63
C MET A 75 -0.38 -2.08 11.19
N GLU A 76 -0.74 -3.29 10.75
CA GLU A 76 -2.10 -3.64 10.34
C GLU A 76 -3.12 -3.38 11.46
N ARG A 77 -2.75 -3.66 12.72
CA ARG A 77 -3.60 -3.34 13.89
C ARG A 77 -3.94 -1.85 14.04
N ASP A 78 -3.07 -0.96 13.54
CA ASP A 78 -3.20 0.50 13.68
C ASP A 78 -3.92 1.12 12.45
N TRP A 79 -3.80 0.46 11.29
CA TRP A 79 -4.46 0.84 10.05
C TRP A 79 -5.05 -0.40 9.34
N PRO A 80 -6.16 -0.96 9.85
CA PRO A 80 -6.65 -2.23 9.34
C PRO A 80 -7.23 -2.11 7.94
N TYR A 81 -7.04 -3.16 7.14
CA TYR A 81 -7.47 -3.26 5.76
C TYR A 81 -8.98 -3.06 5.61
N ASN A 82 -9.74 -3.65 6.52
CA ASN A 82 -11.21 -3.57 6.53
C ASN A 82 -11.76 -2.34 7.27
N LYS A 83 -10.97 -1.27 7.46
CA LYS A 83 -11.51 -0.04 8.06
C LYS A 83 -12.49 0.62 7.08
N PRO A 84 -13.74 0.93 7.47
CA PRO A 84 -14.62 1.72 6.63
C PRO A 84 -13.97 3.08 6.35
N PRO A 85 -14.16 3.67 5.16
CA PRO A 85 -13.58 4.96 4.82
C PRO A 85 -13.94 5.98 5.90
N ILE A 86 -12.94 6.73 6.37
CA ILE A 86 -13.15 7.78 7.36
C ILE A 86 -13.99 8.86 6.67
N ASN A 87 -15.28 8.92 7.01
CA ASN A 87 -16.16 10.02 6.62
C ASN A 87 -15.63 11.28 7.31
N VAL A 88 -14.88 12.10 6.57
CA VAL A 88 -14.63 13.48 6.93
C VAL A 88 -15.87 14.27 6.49
N SER A 89 -16.77 14.50 7.46
CA SER A 89 -17.90 15.44 7.33
C SER A 89 -17.42 16.89 7.32
#